data_AF-A0A938ECA2-F1
#
_entry.id   AF-A0A938ECA2-F1
#
_cell.length_a   1.000
_cell.length_b   1.000
_cell.length_c   1.000
_cell.angle_alpha   90.00
_cell.angle_beta   90.00
_cell.angle_gamma   90.00
#
_symmetry.space_group_name_H-M   'P 1'
#
loop_
_entity.id
_entity.type
_entity.pdbx_description
1 polymer ?
#
loop_
_entity_poly.entity_id
_entity_poly.type
_entity_poly.pdbx_seq_one_letter_code
_entity_poly.pdbx_strand_id
1 'polypeptide(L)' 'MLSVEIVLPDVEELHKLVEQGQEKGFLTYDEIAGALEDVELTKEQVEDFVQVLNDNSVEL' A
#
# COMPACT_ATOMS: atom_id res chain seq x y z
N MET A 1 23.37 2.69 -3.28
CA MET A 1 22.11 2.16 -2.73
C MET A 1 21.25 1.82 -3.94
N LEU A 2 20.82 0.56 -4.08
CA LEU A 2 19.82 0.22 -5.10
C LEU A 2 18.52 0.88 -4.66
N SER A 3 18.18 2.03 -5.25
CA SER A 3 16.82 2.53 -5.24
C SER A 3 16.05 1.60 -6.17
N VAL A 4 15.52 0.51 -5.61
CA VAL A 4 14.51 -0.29 -6.31
C VAL A 4 13.35 0.69 -6.52
N GLU A 5 13.11 1.07 -7.77
CA GLU A 5 11.91 1.83 -8.11
C GLU A 5 10.73 0.91 -7.83
N ILE A 6 10.00 1.17 -6.75
CA ILE A 6 8.76 0.48 -6.43
C ILE A 6 7.76 0.82 -7.53
N VAL A 7 7.30 -0.18 -8.28
CA VAL A 7 6.37 0.01 -9.40
C VAL A 7 5.00 -0.50 -8.99
N LEU A 8 4.26 0.36 -8.29
CA LEU A 8 2.84 0.14 -8.03
C LEU A 8 1.99 0.62 -9.21
N PRO A 9 0.84 -0.02 -9.47
CA PRO A 9 -0.11 0.50 -10.43
C PRO A 9 -0.61 1.87 -9.96
N ASP A 10 -0.74 2.81 -10.89
CA ASP A 10 -1.25 4.14 -10.58
C ASP A 10 -2.78 4.10 -10.49
N VAL A 11 -3.29 3.64 -9.36
CA VAL A 11 -4.72 3.52 -9.03
C VAL A 11 -5.05 4.32 -7.78
N GLU A 12 -6.20 4.99 -7.79
CA GLU A 12 -6.62 5.93 -6.75
C GLU A 12 -6.77 5.23 -5.38
N GLU A 13 -7.15 3.96 -5.39
CA GLU A 13 -7.35 3.10 -4.23
C GLU A 13 -6.06 2.93 -3.41
N LEU A 14 -4.91 2.77 -4.08
CA LEU A 14 -3.62 2.63 -3.39
C LEU A 14 -3.21 3.95 -2.73
N HIS A 15 -3.38 5.07 -3.42
CA HIS A 15 -3.08 6.39 -2.86
C HIS A 15 -3.95 6.68 -1.63
N LYS A 16 -5.25 6.39 -1.71
CA LYS A 16 -6.19 6.54 -0.59
C LYS A 16 -5.82 5.69 0.62
N LEU A 17 -5.38 4.45 0.40
CA LEU A 17 -4.92 3.60 1.50
C LEU A 17 -3.70 4.19 2.19
N VAL A 18 -2.72 4.69 1.42
CA VAL A 18 -1.53 5.34 2.02
C VAL A 18 -1.94 6.56 2.84
N GLU A 19 -2.79 7.44 2.30
CA GLU A 19 -3.29 8.61 3.02
C GLU A 19 -4.03 8.21 4.31
N GLN A 20 -4.96 7.25 4.22
CA GLN A 20 -5.69 6.73 5.37
C GLN A 20 -4.77 6.13 6.43
N GLY A 21 -3.77 5.37 5.98
CA GLY A 21 -2.77 4.75 6.84
C GLY A 21 -1.88 5.79 7.53
N GLN A 22 -1.48 6.84 6.82
CA GLN A 22 -0.71 7.95 7.39
C GLN A 22 -1.51 8.73 8.42
N GLU A 23 -2.80 9.02 8.15
CA GLU A 23 -3.67 9.72 9.09
C GLU A 23 -3.89 8.93 10.38
N LYS A 24 -4.04 7.60 10.27
CA LYS A 24 -4.29 6.71 11.41
C LYS A 24 -3.02 6.22 12.11
N GLY A 25 -1.89 6.20 11.41
CA GLY A 25 -0.65 5.52 11.79
C GLY A 25 -0.67 4.00 11.58
N PHE A 26 -1.80 3.43 11.15
CA PHE A 26 -1.93 2.00 10.86
C PHE A 26 -3.11 1.69 9.92
N LEU A 27 -3.04 0.55 9.26
CA LEU A 27 -4.12 -0.05 8.47
C LEU A 27 -4.32 -1.50 8.90
N THR A 28 -5.57 -1.97 8.85
CA THR A 28 -5.87 -3.39 9.07
C THR A 28 -5.97 -4.15 7.76
N TYR A 29 -5.80 -5.47 7.81
CA TYR A 29 -6.00 -6.34 6.64
C TYR A 29 -7.38 -6.19 6.00
N ASP A 30 -8.43 -5.99 6.79
CA ASP A 30 -9.79 -5.82 6.27
C ASP A 30 -9.95 -4.51 5.49
N GLU A 31 -9.30 -3.42 5.94
CA GLU A 31 -9.31 -2.13 5.25
C GLU A 31 -8.56 -2.20 3.93
N ILE A 32 -7.40 -2.87 3.93
CA ILE A 32 -6.60 -3.09 2.72
C ILE A 32 -7.36 -3.99 1.74
N ALA A 33 -7.89 -5.12 2.21
CA ALA A 33 -8.63 -6.05 1.36
C ALA A 33 -9.90 -5.40 0.77
N GLY A 34 -10.60 -4.58 1.54
CA GLY A 34 -11.78 -3.87 1.06
C GLY A 34 -11.45 -2.78 0.02
N ALA A 35 -10.37 -2.03 0.21
CA ALA A 35 -9.96 -1.02 -0.75
C ALA A 35 -9.33 -1.61 -2.03
N LEU A 36 -8.78 -2.83 -1.95
CA LEU A 36 -8.15 -3.53 -3.07
C LEU A 36 -9.01 -4.65 -3.67
N GLU A 37 -10.30 -4.73 -3.31
CA GLU A 37 -11.20 -5.80 -3.77
C GLU A 37 -11.23 -5.89 -5.31
N ASP A 38 -11.22 -4.74 -5.99
CA ASP A 38 -11.24 -4.61 -7.45
C ASP A 38 -9.84 -4.35 -8.06
N VAL A 39 -8.78 -4.32 -7.24
CA VAL A 39 -7.42 -4.02 -7.70
C VAL A 39 -6.64 -5.32 -7.89
N GLU A 40 -6.34 -5.66 -9.14
CA GLU A 40 -5.46 -6.80 -9.44
C GLU A 40 -4.00 -6.45 -9.15
N LEU A 41 -3.49 -6.92 -8.01
CA LEU A 41 -2.08 -6.86 -7.66
C LEU A 41 -1.40 -8.21 -7.80
N THR A 42 -0.19 -8.19 -8.34
CA THR A 42 0.73 -9.32 -8.26
C THR A 42 1.36 -9.43 -6.87
N LYS A 43 1.95 -10.59 -6.54
CA LYS A 43 2.64 -10.78 -5.25
C LYS A 43 3.74 -9.74 -5.01
N GLU A 44 4.52 -9.45 -6.04
CA GLU A 44 5.59 -8.45 -6.00
C GLU A 44 5.02 -7.05 -5.68
N GLN A 45 3.91 -6.67 -6.32
CA GLN A 45 3.24 -5.40 -6.05
C GLN A 45 2.65 -5.32 -4.64
N VAL A 46 2.19 -6.43 -4.06
CA VAL A 46 1.75 -6.44 -2.65
C VAL A 46 2.94 -6.21 -1.72
N GLU A 47 4.06 -6.88 -1.95
CA GLU A 47 5.29 -6.69 -1.16
C GLU A 47 5.81 -5.24 -1.26
N ASP A 48 5.81 -4.70 -2.47
CA ASP A 48 6.12 -3.31 -2.77
C ASP A 48 5.19 -2.34 -2.03
N PHE A 49 3.88 -2.63 -2.01
CA PHE A 49 2.91 -1.78 -1.33
C PHE A 49 3.11 -1.79 0.19
N VAL A 50 3.40 -2.96 0.77
CA VAL A 50 3.75 -3.07 2.19
C VAL A 50 5.02 -2.26 2.50
N GLN A 51 6.01 -2.25 1.61
CA GLN A 51 7.19 -1.41 1.78
C GLN A 51 6.84 0.08 1.76
N VAL A 52 5.98 0.52 0.82
CA VAL A 52 5.48 1.91 0.79
C VAL A 52 4.77 2.29 2.09
N LEU A 53 3.93 1.42 2.64
CA LEU A 53 3.26 1.69 3.92
C LEU A 53 4.27 1.85 5.06
N ASN A 54 5.25 0.95 5.16
CA ASN A 54 6.32 1.04 6.16
C ASN A 54 7.16 2.31 6.02
N ASP A 55 7.54 2.67 4.79
CA ASP A 55 8.30 3.90 4.50
C ASP A 55 7.53 5.16 4.91
N ASN A 56 6.20 5.10 4.83
CA ASN A 56 5.28 6.13 5.29
C ASN A 56 4.93 6.03 6.79
N SER A 57 5.63 5.20 7.56
CA SER A 57 5.40 4.96 9.00
C SER A 57 3.98 4.47 9.32
N VAL A 58 3.38 3.69 8.41
CA VAL A 58 2.07 3.06 8.59
C VAL A 58 2.27 1.61 9.03
N GLU A 59 1.72 1.25 10.19
CA GLU A 59 1.72 -0.13 10.69
C GLU A 59 0.60 -0.98 10.06
N LEU A 60 0.76 -2.31 10.07
CA LEU A 60 -0.16 -3.30 9.48
C LEU A 60 -0.72 -4.28 10.52
#